data_AF-A0A9E5TBH7-F1
#
_entry.id   AF-A0A9E5TBH7-F1
#
_cell.length_a   1.000
_cell.length_b   1.000
_cell.length_c   1.000
_cell.angle_alpha   90.00
_cell.angle_beta   90.00
_cell.angle_gamma   90.00
#
_symmetry.space_group_name_H-M   'P 1'
#
loop_
_entity.id
_entity.type
_entity.pdbx_description
1 polymer ?
#
loop_
_entity_poly.entity_id
_entity_poly.type
_entity_poly.pdbx_seq_one_letter_code
_entity_poly.pdbx_strand_id
1 'polypeptide(L)'
;MKKNWLSIVLSIFVLSFLSQGGGALASEKRNIFSRFGRDFKYVFTSPLRLSKSDVLPLSVIVLGTCGLIVLDEDIRDAAQDFKSNSWDEIFSFSREFGDGRVTLPIAGIFYLAGKIFRDEKSQDTGISALESFVFSGLICQTLKVLAGRSRPYREEGSGRFYGPTFDNSKLSLPSGHATVAFSLASVVAAEYDSLLIDIGAYTIASLTALSRVYHDKHWTSDVVLGGIIGTLVGRAVVYHNKKEDTDNTGISLWVRTKQSGFELGFAQKF
;
A
#
# COMPACT_ATOMS: atom_id res chain seq x y z
N MET A 1 17.77 -1.60 -28.08
CA MET A 1 17.15 -2.84 -27.55
C MET A 1 17.43 -2.95 -26.04
N LYS A 2 16.52 -2.48 -25.19
CA LYS A 2 16.66 -2.62 -23.73
C LYS A 2 16.29 -4.06 -23.35
N LYS A 3 17.28 -4.86 -22.94
CA LYS A 3 17.07 -6.25 -22.51
C LYS A 3 16.14 -6.25 -21.30
N ASN A 4 14.99 -6.92 -21.43
CA ASN A 4 13.90 -6.87 -20.46
C ASN A 4 14.13 -7.88 -19.32
N TRP A 5 15.24 -7.73 -18.60
CA TRP A 5 15.64 -8.59 -17.47
C TRP A 5 14.53 -8.72 -16.42
N LEU A 6 13.72 -7.67 -16.28
CA LEU A 6 12.56 -7.65 -15.40
C LEU A 6 11.51 -8.71 -15.78
N SER A 7 11.21 -8.89 -17.07
CA SER A 7 10.29 -9.94 -17.52
C SER A 7 10.84 -11.34 -17.30
N ILE A 8 12.17 -11.49 -17.31
CA ILE A 8 12.85 -12.76 -17.06
C ILE A 8 12.79 -13.09 -15.57
N VAL A 9 13.08 -12.13 -14.67
CA VAL A 9 12.95 -12.33 -13.22
C VAL A 9 11.49 -12.54 -12.81
N LEU A 10 10.56 -11.79 -13.39
CA LEU A 10 9.11 -11.96 -13.18
C LEU A 10 8.66 -13.36 -13.61
N SER A 11 9.13 -13.82 -14.78
CA SER A 11 8.83 -15.17 -15.28
C SER A 11 9.46 -16.24 -14.42
N ILE A 12 10.71 -16.06 -13.95
CA ILE A 12 11.37 -17.02 -13.05
C ILE A 12 10.65 -17.09 -11.71
N PHE A 13 10.23 -15.95 -11.14
CA PHE A 13 9.49 -15.91 -9.89
C PHE A 13 8.09 -16.54 -10.04
N VAL A 14 7.35 -16.20 -11.09
CA VAL A 14 6.04 -16.77 -11.40
C VAL A 14 6.13 -18.27 -11.74
N LEU A 15 7.15 -18.71 -12.48
CA LEU A 15 7.38 -20.12 -12.80
C LEU A 15 7.83 -20.91 -11.56
N SER A 16 8.63 -20.31 -10.67
CA SER A 16 9.01 -20.92 -9.39
C SER A 16 7.85 -20.96 -8.39
N PHE A 17 6.87 -20.06 -8.55
CA PHE A 17 5.60 -20.07 -7.86
C PHE A 17 4.74 -21.22 -8.39
N LEU A 18 4.52 -21.30 -9.70
CA LEU A 18 3.70 -22.34 -10.34
C LEU A 18 4.28 -23.76 -10.20
N SER A 19 5.60 -23.93 -10.16
CA SER A 19 6.23 -25.25 -10.05
C SER A 19 6.06 -25.91 -8.67
N GLN A 20 5.67 -25.16 -7.64
CA GLN A 20 5.42 -25.70 -6.30
C GLN A 20 3.98 -26.21 -6.10
N GLY A 21 3.11 -26.14 -7.11
CA GLY A 21 1.72 -26.60 -7.04
C GLY A 21 1.50 -28.11 -7.16
N GLY A 22 2.54 -28.92 -7.34
CA GLY A 22 2.40 -30.33 -7.76
C GLY A 22 2.83 -31.42 -6.78
N GLY A 23 3.26 -31.09 -5.56
CA GLY A 23 3.94 -32.07 -4.70
C GLY A 23 3.48 -32.11 -3.24
N ALA A 24 2.78 -33.20 -2.91
CA ALA A 24 2.63 -33.80 -1.58
C ALA A 24 1.65 -33.16 -0.58
N LEU A 25 0.49 -33.81 -0.51
CA LEU A 25 -0.35 -34.02 0.67
C LEU A 25 0.51 -34.41 1.90
N ALA A 26 0.89 -33.45 2.75
CA ALA A 26 1.11 -33.57 4.20
C ALA A 26 1.99 -32.42 4.75
N SER A 27 1.37 -31.29 5.13
CA SER A 27 1.77 -30.41 6.25
C SER A 27 0.91 -29.15 6.20
N GLU A 28 -0.17 -29.15 6.97
CA GLU A 28 -1.29 -28.19 6.90
C GLU A 28 -0.97 -26.78 7.46
N LYS A 29 0.29 -26.37 7.56
CA LYS A 29 0.68 -25.06 8.11
C LYS A 29 1.63 -24.21 7.26
N ARG A 30 2.11 -24.66 6.10
CA ARG A 30 3.21 -23.98 5.38
C ARG A 30 3.08 -23.86 3.87
N ASN A 31 1.88 -23.99 3.30
CA ASN A 31 1.71 -23.72 1.87
C ASN A 31 1.46 -22.22 1.63
N ILE A 32 2.40 -21.55 0.96
CA ILE A 32 2.31 -20.11 0.61
C ILE A 32 1.00 -19.82 -0.15
N PHE A 33 0.54 -20.74 -1.00
CA PHE A 33 -0.72 -20.58 -1.73
C PHE A 33 -1.95 -20.59 -0.82
N SER A 34 -1.96 -21.46 0.20
CA SER A 34 -3.08 -21.51 1.14
C SER A 34 -3.08 -20.34 2.11
N ARG A 35 -1.90 -19.80 2.44
CA ARG A 35 -1.76 -18.49 3.13
C ARG A 35 -2.34 -17.38 2.25
N PHE A 36 -1.81 -17.20 1.05
CA PHE A 36 -2.27 -16.17 0.11
C PHE A 36 -3.80 -16.19 -0.10
N GLY A 37 -4.38 -17.38 -0.35
CA GLY A 37 -5.82 -17.51 -0.56
C GLY A 37 -6.66 -17.13 0.68
N ARG A 38 -6.17 -17.45 1.87
CA ARG A 38 -6.81 -17.09 3.15
C ARG A 38 -6.74 -15.59 3.39
N ASP A 39 -5.57 -14.99 3.19
CA ASP A 39 -5.32 -13.57 3.38
C ASP A 39 -6.09 -12.74 2.35
N PHE A 40 -6.12 -13.20 1.10
CA PHE A 40 -6.95 -12.64 0.04
C PHE A 40 -8.43 -12.64 0.46
N LYS A 41 -8.95 -13.80 0.88
CA LYS A 41 -10.33 -13.90 1.36
C LYS A 41 -10.54 -12.93 2.52
N TYR A 42 -9.62 -12.90 3.49
CA TYR A 42 -9.71 -12.04 4.65
C TYR A 42 -9.79 -10.55 4.24
N VAL A 43 -8.86 -10.04 3.44
CA VAL A 43 -8.81 -8.63 3.03
C VAL A 43 -10.05 -8.25 2.20
N PHE A 44 -10.40 -9.04 1.18
CA PHE A 44 -11.47 -8.68 0.24
C PHE A 44 -12.88 -8.88 0.81
N THR A 45 -13.06 -9.73 1.82
CA THR A 45 -14.34 -9.86 2.54
C THR A 45 -14.45 -8.95 3.76
N SER A 46 -13.41 -8.16 4.08
CA SER A 46 -13.43 -7.22 5.21
C SER A 46 -14.61 -6.23 5.19
N PRO A 47 -15.10 -5.72 4.04
CA PRO A 47 -16.25 -4.82 4.04
C PRO A 47 -17.55 -5.47 4.55
N LEU A 48 -17.67 -6.80 4.44
CA LEU A 48 -18.83 -7.55 4.91
C LEU A 48 -18.82 -7.77 6.43
N ARG A 49 -17.69 -7.46 7.08
CA ARG A 49 -17.49 -7.62 8.53
C ARG A 49 -17.45 -6.29 9.28
N LEU A 50 -17.81 -5.19 8.62
CA LEU A 50 -17.87 -3.88 9.26
C LEU A 50 -18.94 -3.85 10.37
N SER A 51 -18.62 -3.18 11.46
CA SER A 51 -19.48 -3.01 12.63
C SER A 51 -19.77 -1.53 12.91
N LYS A 52 -20.62 -1.26 13.91
CA LYS A 52 -20.96 0.12 14.32
C LYS A 52 -19.75 0.94 14.75
N SER A 53 -18.68 0.30 15.25
CA SER A 53 -17.45 1.02 15.64
C SER A 53 -16.70 1.65 14.47
N ASP A 54 -16.98 1.17 13.25
CA ASP A 54 -16.19 1.52 12.07
C ASP A 54 -16.78 2.73 11.35
N VAL A 55 -18.03 3.07 11.68
CA VAL A 55 -18.76 4.21 11.10
C VAL A 55 -17.98 5.50 11.30
N LEU A 56 -17.49 5.76 12.52
CA LEU A 56 -16.76 6.99 12.81
C LEU A 56 -15.46 7.11 11.99
N PRO A 57 -14.52 6.16 12.03
CA PRO A 57 -13.27 6.29 11.27
C PRO A 57 -13.50 6.25 9.76
N LEU A 58 -14.46 5.46 9.25
CA LEU A 58 -14.84 5.52 7.83
C LEU A 58 -15.40 6.90 7.46
N SER A 59 -16.25 7.48 8.31
CA SER A 59 -16.78 8.83 8.10
C SER A 59 -15.65 9.87 8.10
N VAL A 60 -14.67 9.74 8.98
CA VAL A 60 -13.49 10.62 9.01
C VAL A 60 -12.68 10.49 7.72
N ILE A 61 -12.44 9.26 7.23
CA ILE A 61 -11.71 9.03 5.97
C ILE A 61 -12.49 9.65 4.79
N VAL A 62 -13.80 9.41 4.70
CA VAL A 62 -14.64 9.93 3.62
C VAL A 62 -14.71 11.46 3.67
N LEU A 63 -15.11 12.04 4.80
CA LEU A 63 -15.24 13.49 4.97
C LEU A 63 -13.89 14.20 4.83
N GLY A 64 -12.82 13.62 5.37
CA GLY A 64 -11.46 14.14 5.22
C GLY A 64 -11.00 14.12 3.76
N THR A 65 -11.29 13.05 3.03
CA THR A 65 -11.01 12.99 1.58
C THR A 65 -11.82 14.03 0.82
N CYS A 66 -13.12 14.17 1.09
CA CYS A 66 -13.96 15.19 0.46
C CYS A 66 -13.46 16.62 0.78
N GLY A 67 -13.07 16.89 2.02
CA GLY A 67 -12.49 18.17 2.41
C GLY A 67 -11.18 18.46 1.67
N LEU A 68 -10.30 17.47 1.55
CA LEU A 68 -9.06 17.61 0.78
C LEU A 68 -9.33 17.80 -0.73
N ILE A 69 -10.38 17.18 -1.28
CA ILE A 69 -10.78 17.40 -2.69
C ILE A 69 -11.08 18.88 -2.94
N VAL A 70 -11.74 19.56 -2.00
CA VAL A 70 -12.03 20.99 -2.09
C VAL A 70 -10.74 21.83 -2.06
N LEU A 71 -9.74 21.41 -1.27
CA LEU A 71 -8.47 22.12 -1.10
C LEU A 71 -7.39 21.74 -2.13
N ASP A 72 -7.66 20.76 -2.99
CA ASP A 72 -6.63 20.15 -3.83
C ASP A 72 -6.02 21.12 -4.84
N GLU A 73 -6.80 22.07 -5.36
CA GLU A 73 -6.31 23.09 -6.30
C GLU A 73 -5.37 24.07 -5.60
N ASP A 74 -5.79 24.62 -4.45
CA ASP A 74 -4.95 25.52 -3.64
C ASP A 74 -3.63 24.85 -3.22
N ILE A 75 -3.69 23.57 -2.79
CA ILE A 75 -2.50 22.82 -2.38
C ILE A 75 -1.62 22.50 -3.59
N ARG A 76 -2.21 22.17 -4.76
CA ARG A 76 -1.47 21.93 -5.99
C ARG A 76 -0.67 23.17 -6.37
N ASP A 77 -1.31 24.33 -6.39
CA ASP A 77 -0.70 25.58 -6.82
C ASP A 77 0.48 25.94 -5.90
N ALA A 78 0.28 25.87 -4.59
CA ALA A 78 1.35 26.04 -3.61
C ALA A 78 2.51 25.03 -3.79
N ALA A 79 2.20 23.79 -4.15
CA ALA A 79 3.23 22.77 -4.42
C ALA A 79 3.96 23.00 -5.75
N GLN A 80 3.30 23.56 -6.77
CA GLN A 80 3.93 23.92 -8.05
C GLN A 80 4.91 25.09 -7.89
N ASP A 81 4.60 26.04 -7.00
CA ASP A 81 5.47 27.20 -6.71
C ASP A 81 6.79 26.80 -6.02
N PHE A 82 6.79 25.68 -5.31
CA PHE A 82 7.97 25.18 -4.58
C PHE A 82 8.96 24.40 -5.47
N LYS A 83 8.69 24.24 -6.77
CA LYS A 83 9.54 23.45 -7.68
C LYS A 83 10.96 24.00 -7.78
N SER A 84 11.94 23.19 -7.39
CA SER A 84 13.37 23.49 -7.53
C SER A 84 14.17 22.26 -7.96
N ASN A 85 15.31 22.47 -8.62
CA ASN A 85 16.14 21.37 -9.13
C ASN A 85 16.63 20.41 -8.02
N SER A 86 16.84 20.91 -6.79
CA SER A 86 17.31 20.08 -5.67
C SER A 86 16.26 19.09 -5.16
N TRP A 87 14.97 19.45 -5.22
CA TRP A 87 13.89 18.58 -4.78
C TRP A 87 13.52 17.51 -5.82
N ASP A 88 13.81 17.76 -7.10
CA ASP A 88 13.45 16.83 -8.17
C ASP A 88 14.20 15.49 -8.08
N GLU A 89 15.47 15.50 -7.67
CA GLU A 89 16.25 14.28 -7.47
C GLU A 89 15.71 13.44 -6.31
N ILE A 90 15.46 14.08 -5.15
CA ILE A 90 14.90 13.42 -3.96
C ILE A 90 13.52 12.83 -4.26
N PHE A 91 12.66 13.58 -4.96
CA PHE A 91 11.33 13.12 -5.32
C PHE A 91 11.34 12.04 -6.41
N SER A 92 12.27 12.10 -7.36
CA SER A 92 12.44 11.06 -8.37
C SER A 92 12.91 9.75 -7.76
N PHE A 93 13.87 9.80 -6.83
CA PHE A 93 14.34 8.63 -6.08
C PHE A 93 13.24 8.04 -5.19
N SER A 94 12.61 8.86 -4.35
CA SER A 94 11.59 8.38 -3.42
C SER A 94 10.36 7.80 -4.13
N ARG A 95 9.98 8.34 -5.29
CA ARG A 95 8.89 7.81 -6.12
C ARG A 95 9.07 6.32 -6.44
N GLU A 96 10.29 5.85 -6.61
CA GLU A 96 10.56 4.45 -7.00
C GLU A 96 10.06 3.44 -5.97
N PHE A 97 10.00 3.81 -4.68
CA PHE A 97 9.50 2.93 -3.61
C PHE A 97 7.98 2.64 -3.70
N GLY A 98 7.24 3.46 -4.45
CA GLY A 98 5.84 3.21 -4.82
C GLY A 98 5.67 2.50 -6.17
N ASP A 99 6.76 2.12 -6.84
CA ASP A 99 6.75 1.41 -8.10
C ASP A 99 6.97 -0.09 -7.88
N GLY A 100 6.07 -0.92 -8.43
CA GLY A 100 6.17 -2.38 -8.33
C GLY A 100 7.50 -2.95 -8.83
N ARG A 101 8.22 -2.24 -9.72
CA ARG A 101 9.55 -2.63 -10.21
C ARG A 101 10.61 -2.63 -9.12
N VAL A 102 10.43 -1.86 -8.05
CA VAL A 102 11.33 -1.80 -6.89
C VAL A 102 10.74 -2.56 -5.71
N THR A 103 9.43 -2.43 -5.46
CA THR A 103 8.76 -3.12 -4.36
C THR A 103 8.85 -4.65 -4.47
N LEU A 104 8.72 -5.22 -5.67
CA LEU A 104 8.79 -6.68 -5.88
C LEU A 104 10.18 -7.26 -5.56
N PRO A 105 11.30 -6.70 -6.07
CA PRO A 105 12.63 -7.09 -5.63
C PRO A 105 12.84 -6.97 -4.12
N ILE A 106 12.35 -5.91 -3.47
CA ILE A 106 12.47 -5.76 -2.01
C ILE A 106 11.78 -6.92 -1.28
N ALA A 107 10.54 -7.25 -1.64
CA ALA A 107 9.82 -8.38 -1.06
C ALA A 107 10.58 -9.71 -1.27
N GLY A 108 11.13 -9.91 -2.49
CA GLY A 108 11.97 -11.07 -2.80
C GLY A 108 13.26 -11.13 -1.99
N ILE A 109 13.94 -10.00 -1.76
CA ILE A 109 15.16 -9.92 -0.95
C ILE A 109 14.86 -10.30 0.50
N PHE A 110 13.80 -9.75 1.11
CA PHE A 110 13.40 -10.13 2.47
C PHE A 110 13.15 -11.65 2.58
N TYR A 111 12.40 -12.21 1.63
CA TYR A 111 12.11 -13.64 1.60
C TYR A 111 13.37 -14.51 1.44
N LEU A 112 14.24 -14.18 0.48
CA LEU A 112 15.47 -14.94 0.21
C LEU A 112 16.48 -14.80 1.35
N ALA A 113 16.68 -13.60 1.89
CA ALA A 113 17.54 -13.36 3.04
C ALA A 113 17.04 -14.16 4.24
N GLY A 114 15.74 -14.14 4.52
CA GLY A 114 15.14 -14.95 5.57
C GLY A 114 15.38 -16.45 5.37
N LYS A 115 15.37 -16.96 4.13
CA LYS A 115 15.74 -18.36 3.85
C LYS A 115 17.22 -18.66 4.07
N ILE A 116 18.11 -17.79 3.59
CA ILE A 116 19.55 -17.96 3.69
C ILE A 116 20.00 -17.91 5.16
N PHE A 117 19.51 -16.91 5.91
CA PHE A 117 19.85 -16.70 7.31
C PHE A 117 18.96 -17.46 8.30
N ARG A 118 18.00 -18.25 7.79
CA ARG A 118 17.01 -19.00 8.61
C ARG A 118 16.24 -18.10 9.58
N ASP A 119 15.96 -16.87 9.16
CA ASP A 119 15.15 -15.91 9.89
C ASP A 119 13.70 -15.95 9.37
N GLU A 120 12.82 -16.64 10.11
CA GLU A 120 11.40 -16.79 9.78
C GLU A 120 10.71 -15.42 9.68
N LYS A 121 11.12 -14.45 10.50
CA LYS A 121 10.53 -13.10 10.51
C LYS A 121 10.78 -12.36 9.19
N SER A 122 12.00 -12.41 8.66
CA SER A 122 12.30 -11.82 7.35
C SER A 122 11.57 -12.56 6.21
N GLN A 123 11.39 -13.88 6.31
CA GLN A 123 10.59 -14.63 5.33
C GLN A 123 9.13 -14.17 5.33
N ASP A 124 8.52 -14.08 6.51
CA ASP A 124 7.15 -13.61 6.68
C ASP A 124 6.97 -12.16 6.23
N THR A 125 7.93 -11.30 6.52
CA THR A 125 7.96 -9.91 6.03
C THR A 125 7.93 -9.87 4.50
N GLY A 126 8.76 -10.70 3.83
CA GLY A 126 8.80 -10.77 2.37
C GLY A 126 7.47 -11.24 1.76
N ILE A 127 6.83 -12.25 2.37
CA ILE A 127 5.53 -12.75 1.92
C ILE A 127 4.43 -11.71 2.15
N SER A 128 4.35 -11.12 3.36
CA SER A 128 3.39 -10.07 3.70
C SER A 128 3.55 -8.82 2.81
N ALA A 129 4.79 -8.46 2.45
CA ALA A 129 5.07 -7.37 1.52
C ALA A 129 4.52 -7.66 0.12
N LEU A 130 4.68 -8.88 -0.38
CA LEU A 130 4.13 -9.30 -1.67
C LEU A 130 2.59 -9.33 -1.66
N GLU A 131 2.00 -9.93 -0.62
CA GLU A 131 0.55 -10.00 -0.43
C GLU A 131 -0.07 -8.60 -0.36
N SER A 132 0.47 -7.74 0.49
CA SER A 132 0.00 -6.36 0.63
C SER A 132 0.15 -5.55 -0.65
N PHE A 133 1.23 -5.72 -1.42
CA PHE A 133 1.41 -5.10 -2.73
C PHE A 133 0.31 -5.53 -3.70
N VAL A 134 0.05 -6.83 -3.82
CA VAL A 134 -0.98 -7.36 -4.73
C VAL A 134 -2.37 -6.90 -4.31
N PHE A 135 -2.73 -7.06 -3.04
CA PHE A 135 -4.09 -6.75 -2.57
C PHE A 135 -4.37 -5.25 -2.62
N SER A 136 -3.43 -4.43 -2.15
CA SER A 136 -3.60 -2.97 -2.18
C SER A 136 -3.61 -2.43 -3.62
N GLY A 137 -2.80 -3.01 -4.52
CA GLY A 137 -2.80 -2.69 -5.95
C GLY A 137 -4.13 -3.00 -6.62
N LEU A 138 -4.72 -4.17 -6.35
CA LEU A 138 -6.04 -4.55 -6.88
C LEU A 138 -7.16 -3.62 -6.36
N ILE A 139 -7.15 -3.30 -5.07
CA ILE A 139 -8.10 -2.37 -4.46
C ILE A 139 -7.95 -0.98 -5.10
N CYS A 140 -6.73 -0.46 -5.17
CA CYS A 140 -6.42 0.83 -5.78
C CYS A 140 -6.88 0.90 -7.23
N GLN A 141 -6.57 -0.12 -8.04
CA GLN A 141 -6.93 -0.16 -9.45
C GLN A 141 -8.45 -0.23 -9.65
N THR A 142 -9.15 -0.99 -8.81
CA THR A 142 -10.61 -1.08 -8.85
C THR A 142 -11.22 0.28 -8.54
N LEU A 143 -10.80 0.93 -7.45
CA LEU A 143 -11.29 2.25 -7.06
C LEU A 143 -10.99 3.32 -8.13
N LYS A 144 -9.81 3.28 -8.75
CA LYS A 144 -9.43 4.15 -9.86
C LYS A 144 -10.38 4.07 -11.02
N VAL A 145 -10.65 2.84 -11.48
CA VAL A 145 -11.53 2.60 -12.61
C VAL A 145 -12.93 3.11 -12.29
N LEU A 146 -13.46 2.81 -11.09
CA LEU A 146 -14.79 3.21 -10.66
C LEU A 146 -14.94 4.71 -10.45
N ALA A 147 -13.94 5.40 -9.90
CA ALA A 147 -13.98 6.84 -9.67
C ALA A 147 -13.78 7.63 -10.97
N GLY A 148 -12.82 7.22 -11.79
CA GLY A 148 -12.50 7.92 -13.05
C GLY A 148 -12.10 9.39 -12.85
N ARG A 149 -11.39 9.70 -11.76
CA ARG A 149 -11.01 11.09 -11.43
C ARG A 149 -9.91 11.65 -12.34
N SER A 150 -10.12 12.86 -12.86
CA SER A 150 -9.13 13.60 -13.66
C SER A 150 -7.84 13.88 -12.88
N ARG A 151 -6.70 13.80 -13.56
CA ARG A 151 -5.38 14.13 -12.98
C ARG A 151 -5.10 15.64 -13.01
N PRO A 152 -4.28 16.17 -12.08
CA PRO A 152 -3.94 17.59 -12.00
C PRO A 152 -3.49 18.22 -13.32
N TYR A 153 -2.56 17.57 -14.01
CA TYR A 153 -2.00 18.07 -15.27
C TYR A 153 -3.00 18.21 -16.43
N ARG A 154 -4.25 17.73 -16.28
CA ARG A 154 -5.30 17.93 -17.29
C ARG A 154 -5.99 19.30 -17.17
N GLU A 155 -5.84 19.98 -16.04
CA GLU A 155 -6.43 21.31 -15.80
C GLU A 155 -7.97 21.37 -15.98
N GLU A 156 -8.65 20.25 -15.71
CA GLU A 156 -10.13 20.15 -15.77
C GLU A 156 -10.82 20.48 -14.43
N GLY A 157 -10.02 20.64 -13.37
CA GLY A 157 -10.45 20.84 -11.98
C GLY A 157 -10.39 19.56 -11.13
N SER A 158 -10.19 19.71 -9.82
CA SER A 158 -10.00 18.60 -8.88
C SER A 158 -11.27 17.76 -8.67
N GLY A 159 -12.45 18.35 -8.90
CA GLY A 159 -13.76 17.73 -8.71
C GLY A 159 -14.31 16.96 -9.92
N ARG A 160 -13.50 16.67 -10.95
CA ARG A 160 -13.97 15.99 -12.17
C ARG A 160 -13.79 14.48 -12.12
N PHE A 161 -14.92 13.76 -12.23
CA PHE A 161 -15.01 12.30 -12.19
C PHE A 161 -15.76 11.79 -13.43
N TYR A 162 -15.22 10.74 -14.06
CA TYR A 162 -15.69 10.17 -15.33
C TYR A 162 -15.81 8.65 -15.27
N GLY A 163 -15.94 8.10 -14.06
CA GLY A 163 -16.00 6.66 -13.85
C GLY A 163 -17.29 6.02 -14.38
N PRO A 164 -17.25 4.76 -14.82
CA PRO A 164 -16.06 3.92 -14.94
C PRO A 164 -15.21 4.23 -16.20
N THR A 165 -13.88 4.20 -16.08
CA THR A 165 -12.97 4.44 -17.21
C THR A 165 -11.65 3.66 -17.10
N PHE A 166 -10.97 3.46 -18.24
CA PHE A 166 -9.61 2.90 -18.31
C PHE A 166 -8.59 3.92 -18.84
N ASP A 167 -9.01 5.16 -19.10
CA ASP A 167 -8.12 6.24 -19.50
C ASP A 167 -7.23 6.64 -18.32
N ASN A 168 -5.95 6.30 -18.38
CA ASN A 168 -5.00 6.58 -17.30
C ASN A 168 -4.93 8.07 -16.90
N SER A 169 -5.25 9.00 -17.81
CA SER A 169 -5.31 10.43 -17.49
C SER A 169 -6.48 10.80 -16.58
N LYS A 170 -7.45 9.89 -16.44
CA LYS A 170 -8.63 9.95 -15.56
C LYS A 170 -8.59 8.87 -14.47
N LEU A 171 -7.42 8.33 -14.13
CA LEU A 171 -7.25 7.35 -13.03
C LEU A 171 -6.41 7.96 -11.89
N SER A 172 -6.82 9.12 -11.38
CA SER A 172 -6.10 9.84 -10.33
C SER A 172 -6.36 9.27 -8.93
N LEU A 173 -7.62 9.09 -8.52
CA LEU A 173 -8.00 8.69 -7.16
C LEU A 173 -8.18 7.17 -7.03
N PRO A 174 -7.57 6.49 -6.05
CA PRO A 174 -6.47 6.93 -5.18
C PRO A 174 -5.08 6.79 -5.84
N SER A 175 -4.05 7.40 -5.29
CA SER A 175 -2.68 7.28 -5.82
C SER A 175 -2.10 5.87 -5.62
N GLY A 176 -1.73 5.21 -6.71
CA GLY A 176 -1.13 3.86 -6.67
C GLY A 176 0.27 3.83 -6.05
N HIS A 177 1.10 4.84 -6.31
CA HIS A 177 2.45 4.90 -5.71
C HIS A 177 2.38 5.09 -4.19
N ALA A 178 1.48 5.98 -3.72
CA ALA A 178 1.26 6.16 -2.29
C ALA A 178 0.70 4.88 -1.66
N THR A 179 -0.28 4.24 -2.31
CA THR A 179 -0.87 2.98 -1.83
C THR A 179 0.19 1.90 -1.60
N VAL A 180 1.05 1.67 -2.59
CA VAL A 180 2.11 0.65 -2.51
C VAL A 180 3.17 1.01 -1.47
N ALA A 181 3.62 2.26 -1.43
CA ALA A 181 4.66 2.66 -0.49
C ALA A 181 4.19 2.58 0.98
N PHE A 182 2.95 3.01 1.25
CA PHE A 182 2.36 2.91 2.59
C PHE A 182 2.00 1.47 2.95
N SER A 183 1.63 0.61 1.98
CA SER A 183 1.42 -0.81 2.28
C SER A 183 2.72 -1.47 2.72
N LEU A 184 3.82 -1.26 2.00
CA LEU A 184 5.14 -1.78 2.38
C LEU A 184 5.60 -1.22 3.73
N ALA A 185 5.49 0.11 3.93
CA ALA A 185 5.89 0.73 5.18
C ALA A 185 5.12 0.17 6.37
N SER A 186 3.82 -0.06 6.21
CA SER A 186 2.98 -0.64 7.27
C SER A 186 3.29 -2.10 7.56
N VAL A 187 3.66 -2.90 6.55
CA VAL A 187 4.15 -4.27 6.76
C VAL A 187 5.42 -4.25 7.60
N VAL A 188 6.40 -3.44 7.22
CA VAL A 188 7.67 -3.34 7.95
C VAL A 188 7.43 -2.86 9.39
N ALA A 189 6.62 -1.83 9.60
CA ALA A 189 6.32 -1.30 10.94
C ALA A 189 5.53 -2.29 11.83
N ALA A 190 4.71 -3.16 11.23
CA ALA A 190 3.96 -4.19 11.95
C ALA A 190 4.80 -5.44 12.23
N GLU A 191 5.84 -5.69 11.43
CA GLU A 191 6.77 -6.79 11.66
C GLU A 191 7.85 -6.43 12.68
N TYR A 192 8.41 -5.23 12.62
CA TYR A 192 9.54 -4.81 13.45
C TYR A 192 9.11 -3.80 14.52
N ASP A 193 9.23 -4.16 15.80
CA ASP A 193 8.98 -3.24 16.91
C ASP A 193 10.18 -2.31 17.14
N SER A 194 10.30 -1.28 16.30
CA SER A 194 11.35 -0.27 16.42
C SER A 194 10.86 1.07 15.90
N LEU A 195 10.83 2.08 16.78
CA LEU A 195 10.43 3.44 16.42
C LEU A 195 11.27 4.01 15.27
N LEU A 196 12.57 3.70 15.21
CA LEU A 196 13.44 4.16 14.13
C LEU A 196 13.07 3.54 12.77
N ILE A 197 12.66 2.27 12.77
CA ILE A 197 12.19 1.57 11.57
C ILE A 197 10.84 2.15 11.14
N ASP A 198 9.92 2.36 12.08
CA ASP A 198 8.61 2.97 11.82
C ASP A 198 8.78 4.36 11.19
N ILE A 199 9.59 5.23 11.81
CA ILE A 199 9.89 6.58 11.30
C ILE A 199 10.51 6.50 9.90
N GLY A 200 11.52 5.65 9.70
CA GLY A 200 12.20 5.52 8.40
C GLY A 200 11.25 5.06 7.29
N ALA A 201 10.46 4.02 7.56
CA ALA A 201 9.53 3.44 6.60
C ALA A 201 8.43 4.44 6.20
N TYR A 202 7.79 5.09 7.17
CA TYR A 202 6.75 6.09 6.88
C TYR A 202 7.31 7.39 6.31
N THR A 203 8.57 7.75 6.60
CA THR A 203 9.24 8.88 5.94
C THR A 203 9.41 8.61 4.45
N ILE A 204 9.91 7.44 4.07
CA ILE A 204 10.06 7.05 2.66
C ILE A 204 8.69 7.02 1.96
N ALA A 205 7.68 6.45 2.61
CA ALA A 205 6.32 6.41 2.06
C ALA A 205 5.73 7.82 1.87
N SER A 206 5.94 8.71 2.84
CA SER A 206 5.49 10.11 2.77
C SER A 206 6.22 10.89 1.66
N LEU A 207 7.54 10.72 1.52
CA LEU A 207 8.30 11.30 0.41
C LEU A 207 7.80 10.78 -0.95
N THR A 208 7.48 9.49 -1.04
CA THR A 208 6.87 8.89 -2.23
C THR A 208 5.53 9.57 -2.54
N ALA A 209 4.66 9.76 -1.55
CA ALA A 209 3.38 10.44 -1.73
C ALA A 209 3.56 11.90 -2.18
N LEU A 210 4.41 12.67 -1.49
CA LEU A 210 4.72 14.06 -1.82
C LEU A 210 5.30 14.19 -3.24
N SER A 211 6.15 13.26 -3.67
CA SER A 211 6.69 13.26 -5.04
C SER A 211 5.59 13.24 -6.11
N ARG A 212 4.41 12.65 -5.82
CA ARG A 212 3.32 12.54 -6.80
C ARG A 212 2.57 13.85 -6.97
N VAL A 213 2.45 14.62 -5.89
CA VAL A 213 1.89 15.98 -5.91
C VAL A 213 2.90 16.92 -6.56
N TYR A 214 4.17 16.83 -6.16
CA TYR A 214 5.27 17.61 -6.75
C TYR A 214 5.37 17.44 -8.27
N HIS A 215 5.30 16.20 -8.78
CA HIS A 215 5.33 15.92 -10.23
C HIS A 215 3.99 16.14 -10.95
N ASP A 216 3.01 16.76 -10.29
CA ASP A 216 1.68 17.08 -10.82
C ASP A 216 0.92 15.86 -11.34
N LYS A 217 1.15 14.69 -10.74
CA LYS A 217 0.57 13.41 -11.19
C LYS A 217 -0.66 12.98 -10.41
N HIS A 218 -0.79 13.45 -9.18
CA HIS A 218 -1.88 13.12 -8.28
C HIS A 218 -2.20 14.33 -7.41
N TRP A 219 -3.48 14.48 -7.09
CA TRP A 219 -3.95 15.45 -6.11
C TRP A 219 -3.53 15.04 -4.69
N THR A 220 -3.58 15.97 -3.74
CA THR A 220 -3.22 15.70 -2.34
C THR A 220 -4.18 14.70 -1.71
N SER A 221 -5.48 14.83 -1.95
CA SER A 221 -6.48 13.85 -1.50
C SER A 221 -6.23 12.45 -2.10
N ASP A 222 -5.71 12.34 -3.33
CA ASP A 222 -5.39 11.06 -3.95
C ASP A 222 -4.27 10.33 -3.20
N VAL A 223 -3.23 11.06 -2.80
CA VAL A 223 -2.08 10.47 -2.09
C VAL A 223 -2.40 10.17 -0.64
N VAL A 224 -3.21 10.98 0.02
CA VAL A 224 -3.69 10.73 1.40
C VAL A 224 -4.59 9.49 1.43
N LEU A 225 -5.61 9.42 0.57
CA LEU A 225 -6.48 8.24 0.51
C LEU A 225 -5.70 6.98 0.12
N GLY A 226 -4.78 7.10 -0.85
CA GLY A 226 -3.89 6.00 -1.22
C GLY A 226 -3.04 5.51 -0.04
N GLY A 227 -2.43 6.43 0.71
CA GLY A 227 -1.66 6.10 1.91
C GLY A 227 -2.50 5.35 2.96
N ILE A 228 -3.71 5.82 3.24
CA ILE A 228 -4.64 5.17 4.18
C ILE A 228 -4.98 3.75 3.72
N ILE A 229 -5.35 3.56 2.46
CA ILE A 229 -5.67 2.23 1.90
C ILE A 229 -4.45 1.30 2.02
N GLY A 230 -3.27 1.80 1.65
CA GLY A 230 -2.02 1.05 1.74
C GLY A 230 -1.75 0.56 3.15
N THR A 231 -1.79 1.48 4.13
CA THR A 231 -1.59 1.16 5.55
C THR A 231 -2.61 0.16 6.08
N LEU A 232 -3.89 0.33 5.76
CA LEU A 232 -4.95 -0.59 6.19
C LEU A 232 -4.71 -2.01 5.66
N VAL A 233 -4.38 -2.14 4.38
CA VAL A 233 -4.15 -3.45 3.74
C VAL A 233 -2.88 -4.11 4.28
N GLY A 234 -1.76 -3.39 4.37
CA GLY A 234 -0.51 -3.98 4.86
C GLY A 234 -0.60 -4.44 6.31
N ARG A 235 -1.27 -3.67 7.16
CA ARG A 235 -1.59 -4.10 8.54
C ARG A 235 -2.48 -5.33 8.55
N ALA A 236 -3.59 -5.32 7.80
CA ALA A 236 -4.53 -6.43 7.75
C ALA A 236 -3.83 -7.76 7.39
N VAL A 237 -2.91 -7.74 6.43
CA VAL A 237 -2.10 -8.91 6.04
C VAL A 237 -1.23 -9.40 7.19
N VAL A 238 -0.46 -8.52 7.84
CA VAL A 238 0.46 -8.94 8.92
C VAL A 238 -0.29 -9.50 10.12
N TYR A 239 -1.38 -8.84 10.55
CA TYR A 239 -2.12 -9.27 11.74
C TYR A 239 -2.88 -10.58 11.54
N HIS A 240 -3.47 -10.78 10.36
CA HIS A 240 -4.12 -12.05 10.05
C HIS A 240 -3.12 -13.22 10.08
N ASN A 241 -1.90 -12.98 9.59
CA ASN A 241 -0.83 -13.98 9.63
C ASN A 241 -0.33 -14.29 11.05
N LYS A 242 -0.25 -13.29 11.93
CA LYS A 242 0.17 -13.48 13.32
C LYS A 242 -0.86 -14.15 14.23
N LYS A 243 -2.08 -14.45 13.72
CA LYS A 243 -3.18 -15.09 14.47
C LYS A 243 -3.47 -14.40 15.80
N GLU A 244 -3.40 -13.08 15.84
CA GLU A 244 -4.11 -12.36 16.89
C GLU A 244 -5.61 -12.70 16.72
N ASP A 245 -6.25 -13.19 17.78
CA ASP A 245 -7.63 -13.72 17.78
C ASP A 245 -8.59 -12.59 17.34
N THR A 246 -9.26 -12.76 16.19
CA THR A 246 -9.84 -11.64 15.42
C THR A 246 -11.28 -11.92 15.00
N ASP A 247 -12.15 -12.18 15.98
CA ASP A 247 -13.58 -12.38 15.74
C ASP A 247 -14.32 -11.07 15.38
N ASN A 248 -13.70 -9.88 15.50
CA ASN A 248 -14.30 -8.59 15.15
C ASN A 248 -13.38 -7.70 14.31
N THR A 249 -13.44 -7.83 12.98
CA THR A 249 -12.59 -7.03 12.09
C THR A 249 -13.23 -5.67 11.75
N GLY A 250 -12.91 -4.62 12.50
CA GLY A 250 -13.46 -3.28 12.27
C GLY A 250 -12.42 -2.20 12.03
N ILE A 251 -12.62 -1.16 11.21
CA ILE A 251 -11.64 -0.06 11.14
C ILE A 251 -11.74 0.75 12.43
N SER A 252 -10.65 0.90 13.17
CA SER A 252 -10.61 1.79 14.33
C SER A 252 -9.38 2.70 14.30
N LEU A 253 -9.59 3.92 14.78
CA LEU A 253 -8.53 4.87 15.02
C LEU A 253 -7.94 4.53 16.40
N TRP A 254 -6.64 4.29 16.48
CA TRP A 254 -5.99 4.09 17.78
C TRP A 254 -4.68 4.84 17.90
N VAL A 255 -4.36 5.05 19.16
CA VAL A 255 -3.03 5.43 19.64
C VAL A 255 -2.60 4.28 20.55
N ARG A 256 -1.60 3.50 20.14
CA ARG A 256 -1.08 2.39 20.94
C ARG A 256 0.27 2.76 21.52
N THR A 257 0.50 2.45 22.79
CA THR A 257 1.82 2.49 23.40
C THR A 257 2.56 1.19 23.06
N LYS A 258 3.67 1.31 22.32
CA LYS A 258 4.70 0.28 22.17
C LYS A 258 5.76 0.47 23.26
N GLN A 259 6.61 -0.53 23.51
CA GLN A 259 7.78 -0.35 24.38
C GLN A 259 8.71 0.77 23.88
N SER A 260 8.68 1.05 22.57
CA SER A 260 9.49 2.04 21.89
C SER A 260 8.82 3.42 21.70
N GLY A 261 7.57 3.62 22.12
CA GLY A 261 6.88 4.92 21.99
C GLY A 261 5.37 4.82 21.74
N PHE A 262 4.81 5.78 21.00
CA PHE A 262 3.40 5.80 20.60
C PHE A 262 3.26 5.57 19.10
N GLU A 263 2.31 4.74 18.71
CA GLU A 263 1.94 4.46 17.33
C GLU A 263 0.55 5.04 17.06
N LEU A 264 0.44 5.97 16.11
CA LEU A 264 -0.83 6.49 15.61
C LEU A 264 -1.16 5.76 14.31
N GLY A 265 -2.33 5.15 14.23
CA GLY A 265 -2.70 4.40 13.05
C GLY A 265 -4.19 4.27 12.88
N PHE A 266 -4.60 4.11 11.63
CA PHE A 266 -5.78 3.32 11.35
C PHE A 266 -5.32 1.87 11.36
N ALA A 267 -5.96 1.03 12.14
CA ALA A 267 -6.03 -0.32 11.67
C ALA A 267 -7.35 -0.98 11.99
N GLN A 268 -7.45 -2.16 11.40
CA GLN A 268 -8.48 -3.08 11.71
C GLN A 268 -8.36 -3.42 13.19
N LYS A 269 -9.28 -2.95 14.02
CA LYS A 269 -9.52 -3.47 15.36
C LYS A 269 -9.59 -4.99 15.20
N PHE A 270 -8.79 -5.64 16.03
CA PHE A 270 -8.82 -7.07 16.24
C PHE A 270 -9.84 -7.38 17.31
#